data_AF-E6SIZ2-F1
#
_entry.id   AF-E6SIZ2-F1
#
_cell.length_a   1.000
_cell.length_b   1.000
_cell.length_c   1.000
_cell.angle_alpha   90.00
_cell.angle_beta   90.00
_cell.angle_gamma   90.00
#
_symmetry.space_group_name_H-M   'P 1'
#
loop_
_entity.id
_entity.type
_entity.pdbx_description
1 polymer ?
#
loop_
_entity_poly.entity_id
_entity_poly.type
_entity_poly.pdbx_seq_one_letter_code
_entity_poly.pdbx_strand_id
1 'polypeptide(L)'
;MPYVYLDIFVLVNAVVDYALLAATAQATQARTSRWRLLLATAWGTAFACAAALFPAGPWRGLPAVLLASALMLLLAFWPVTPRRLLALAAWFYGLACFVAGGAMAVLSLAAGRGLPAGAPALALVPAVAAVLATGRYFWQAWRRRSLPGPLYVTLRVACEGRSLDLPALVDTGNQLRDPLTGLAVVVVEEQAVAPLLPPGLRQAVAAGDDIAAWARAATACGWADRLRIVPFASIGRERGFLAGFRPDALWLQVAGHGNAAGVRGAAEEPRRSGTPAAPAEAGAGQLEAAAAAIDPIEAQDPARGPWRALGPAVVAVFPGRFTGDQHYVALLPTALLEAPPAAHGAAARVS
;
A
#
# COMPACT_ATOMS: atom_id res chain seq x y z
N MET A 1 0.58 57.12 -7.87
CA MET A 1 0.47 55.74 -8.38
C MET A 1 0.89 54.81 -7.25
N PRO A 2 0.03 53.95 -6.71
CA PRO A 2 0.48 52.92 -5.78
C PRO A 2 1.54 52.07 -6.49
N TYR A 3 2.73 51.97 -5.92
CA TYR A 3 3.80 51.11 -6.44
C TYR A 3 3.37 49.66 -6.18
N VAL A 4 2.91 48.98 -7.23
CA VAL A 4 2.74 47.53 -7.21
C VAL A 4 4.11 46.93 -7.43
N TYR A 5 4.68 46.31 -6.40
CA TYR A 5 5.88 45.48 -6.51
C TYR A 5 5.54 44.28 -7.39
N LEU A 6 5.79 44.43 -8.70
CA LEU A 6 5.42 43.44 -9.71
C LEU A 6 6.08 42.09 -9.45
N ASP A 7 7.31 42.11 -8.96
CA ASP A 7 8.07 40.96 -8.48
C ASP A 7 7.34 40.20 -7.35
N ILE A 8 6.88 40.90 -6.32
CA ILE A 8 6.11 40.31 -5.22
C ILE A 8 4.75 39.81 -5.71
N PHE A 9 4.08 40.58 -6.57
CA PHE A 9 2.79 40.20 -7.15
C PHE A 9 2.89 38.91 -7.97
N VAL A 10 3.88 38.80 -8.84
CA VAL A 10 4.17 37.59 -9.63
C VAL A 10 4.44 36.41 -8.71
N LEU A 11 5.30 36.58 -7.70
CA LEU A 11 5.66 35.51 -6.77
C LEU A 11 4.44 34.99 -6.00
N VAL A 12 3.62 35.90 -5.45
CA VAL A 12 2.43 35.54 -4.68
C VAL A 12 1.42 34.80 -5.55
N ASN A 13 1.12 35.32 -6.75
CA ASN A 13 0.19 34.65 -7.66
C ASN A 13 0.71 33.27 -8.09
N ALA A 14 1.99 33.15 -8.41
CA ALA A 14 2.60 31.87 -8.77
C ALA A 14 2.52 30.83 -7.65
N VAL A 15 2.81 31.24 -6.40
CA VAL A 15 2.74 30.35 -5.24
C VAL A 15 1.29 29.90 -4.99
N VAL A 16 0.34 30.83 -5.04
CA VAL A 16 -1.09 30.52 -4.83
C VAL A 16 -1.61 29.60 -5.93
N ASP A 17 -1.38 29.94 -7.20
CA ASP A 17 -1.83 29.12 -8.34
C ASP A 17 -1.23 27.71 -8.30
N TYR A 18 0.06 27.59 -8.02
CA TYR A 18 0.72 26.29 -7.86
C TYR A 18 0.13 25.49 -6.71
N ALA A 19 -0.08 26.12 -5.55
CA ALA A 19 -0.66 25.46 -4.38
C ALA A 19 -2.10 24.99 -4.66
N LEU A 20 -2.92 25.82 -5.32
CA LEU A 20 -4.29 25.47 -5.72
C LEU A 20 -4.31 24.28 -6.68
N LEU A 21 -3.45 24.28 -7.71
CA LEU A 21 -3.36 23.16 -8.65
C LEU A 21 -2.85 21.88 -7.99
N ALA A 22 -1.81 21.98 -7.15
CA ALA A 22 -1.26 20.83 -6.43
C ALA A 22 -2.27 20.25 -5.44
N ALA A 23 -3.03 21.09 -4.73
CA ALA A 23 -4.10 20.66 -3.84
C ALA A 23 -5.27 20.06 -4.62
N THR A 24 -5.63 20.64 -5.78
CA THR A 24 -6.65 20.07 -6.69
C THR A 24 -6.23 18.69 -7.20
N ALA A 25 -4.96 18.53 -7.59
CA ALA A 25 -4.40 17.26 -8.04
C ALA A 25 -4.49 16.19 -6.94
N GLN A 26 -4.14 16.56 -5.70
CA GLN A 26 -4.24 15.69 -4.53
C GLN A 26 -5.71 15.36 -4.22
N ALA A 27 -6.59 16.36 -4.17
CA ALA A 27 -8.02 16.21 -3.87
C ALA A 27 -8.75 15.29 -4.85
N THR A 28 -8.28 15.21 -6.10
CA THR A 28 -8.91 14.44 -7.19
C THR A 28 -8.11 13.22 -7.64
N GLN A 29 -6.97 12.93 -7.02
CA GLN A 29 -5.99 11.92 -7.45
C GLN A 29 -5.70 12.00 -8.96
N ALA A 30 -5.59 13.22 -9.47
CA ALA A 30 -5.27 13.43 -10.88
C ALA A 30 -3.79 13.15 -11.10
N ARG A 31 -3.48 12.35 -12.14
CA ARG A 31 -2.11 12.10 -12.57
C ARG A 31 -1.58 13.35 -13.25
N THR A 32 -0.66 14.05 -12.60
CA THR A 32 0.04 15.22 -13.14
C THR A 32 1.52 15.13 -12.82
N SER A 33 2.35 15.84 -13.59
CA SER A 33 3.79 15.97 -13.32
C SER A 33 4.12 17.40 -12.87
N ARG A 34 5.22 17.57 -12.14
CA ARG A 34 5.65 18.89 -11.62
C ARG A 34 5.78 19.95 -12.71
N TRP A 35 6.32 19.58 -13.88
CA TRP A 35 6.46 20.49 -15.02
C TRP A 35 5.13 21.00 -15.57
N ARG A 36 4.09 20.15 -15.57
CA ARG A 36 2.77 20.54 -16.05
C ARG A 36 2.07 21.51 -15.11
N LEU A 37 2.25 21.29 -13.81
CA LEU A 37 1.83 22.24 -12.79
C LEU A 37 2.55 23.58 -12.97
N LEU A 38 3.87 23.57 -13.19
CA LEU A 38 4.63 24.80 -13.44
C LEU A 38 4.17 25.54 -14.70
N LEU A 39 3.91 24.84 -15.81
CA LEU A 39 3.38 25.46 -17.03
C LEU A 39 2.00 26.08 -16.82
N ALA A 40 1.12 25.37 -16.13
CA ALA A 40 -0.21 25.87 -15.80
C ALA A 40 -0.14 27.09 -14.86
N THR A 41 0.70 27.04 -13.83
CA THR A 41 0.98 28.18 -12.94
C THR A 41 1.54 29.36 -13.72
N ALA A 42 2.52 29.15 -14.60
CA ALA A 42 3.09 30.22 -15.42
C ALA A 42 2.01 30.89 -16.29
N TRP A 43 1.10 30.11 -16.88
CA TRP A 43 -0.05 30.63 -17.61
C TRP A 43 -0.98 31.47 -16.73
N GLY A 44 -1.40 30.94 -15.57
CA GLY A 44 -2.28 31.64 -14.63
C GLY A 44 -1.66 32.97 -14.13
N THR A 45 -0.39 32.93 -13.76
CA THR A 45 0.36 34.10 -13.31
C THR A 45 0.56 35.12 -14.44
N ALA A 46 0.84 34.68 -15.67
CA ALA A 46 0.94 35.58 -16.82
C ALA A 46 -0.39 36.28 -17.11
N PHE A 47 -1.51 35.55 -17.04
CA PHE A 47 -2.85 36.13 -17.18
C PHE A 47 -3.14 37.15 -16.07
N ALA A 48 -2.81 36.84 -14.81
CA ALA A 48 -2.95 37.76 -13.69
C ALA A 48 -2.09 39.03 -13.86
N CYS A 49 -0.85 38.89 -14.34
CA CYS A 49 0.04 40.02 -14.62
C CYS A 49 -0.51 40.91 -15.75
N ALA A 50 -0.98 40.30 -16.84
CA ALA A 50 -1.66 41.06 -17.89
C ALA A 50 -2.85 41.81 -17.28
N ALA A 51 -3.70 41.12 -16.52
CA ALA A 51 -4.86 41.68 -15.82
C ALA A 51 -4.53 42.78 -14.79
N ALA A 52 -3.27 42.91 -14.35
CA ALA A 52 -2.81 44.02 -13.51
C ALA A 52 -2.23 45.18 -14.34
N LEU A 53 -1.47 44.90 -15.40
CA LEU A 53 -0.65 45.89 -16.12
C LEU A 53 -1.39 46.67 -17.21
N PHE A 54 -2.35 46.05 -17.89
CA PHE A 54 -3.06 46.68 -19.01
C PHE A 54 -4.30 47.50 -18.57
N PRO A 55 -4.96 48.25 -19.47
CA PRO A 55 -6.25 48.85 -19.18
C PRO A 55 -7.36 47.81 -19.04
N ALA A 56 -8.41 48.12 -18.27
CA ALA A 56 -9.57 47.25 -18.15
C ALA A 56 -10.32 47.17 -19.48
N GLY A 57 -10.59 45.96 -19.94
CA GLY A 57 -11.33 45.67 -21.16
C GLY A 57 -12.12 44.36 -21.04
N PRO A 58 -12.85 43.94 -22.09
CA PRO A 58 -13.70 42.75 -22.05
C PRO A 58 -12.93 41.45 -21.75
N TRP A 59 -11.62 41.42 -22.03
CA TRP A 59 -10.72 40.31 -21.72
C TRP A 59 -10.42 40.13 -20.22
N ARG A 60 -10.85 41.07 -19.35
CA ARG A 60 -10.83 40.91 -17.88
C ARG A 60 -12.17 40.47 -17.30
N GLY A 61 -13.20 40.35 -18.13
CA GLY A 61 -14.53 39.91 -17.69
C GLY A 61 -14.53 38.47 -17.20
N LEU A 62 -15.58 38.10 -16.48
CA LEU A 62 -15.81 36.73 -15.98
C LEU A 62 -15.60 35.65 -17.05
N PRO A 63 -16.09 35.78 -18.30
CA PRO A 63 -15.89 34.74 -19.31
C PRO A 63 -14.42 34.50 -19.65
N ALA A 64 -13.61 35.56 -19.70
CA ALA A 64 -12.20 35.46 -20.02
C ALA A 64 -11.40 34.83 -18.87
N VAL A 65 -11.74 35.16 -17.62
CA VAL A 65 -11.16 34.52 -16.43
C VAL A 65 -11.48 33.04 -16.41
N LEU A 66 -12.75 32.66 -16.66
CA LEU A 66 -13.18 31.26 -16.72
C LEU A 66 -12.49 30.47 -17.83
N LEU A 67 -12.23 31.11 -18.97
CA LEU A 67 -11.51 30.48 -20.08
C LEU A 67 -10.02 30.32 -19.77
N ALA A 68 -9.40 31.33 -19.17
CA ALA A 68 -8.00 31.29 -18.77
C ALA A 68 -7.74 30.20 -17.72
N SER A 69 -8.61 30.07 -16.72
CA SER A 69 -8.54 29.01 -15.70
C SER A 69 -8.90 27.63 -16.26
N ALA A 70 -9.82 27.53 -17.23
CA ALA A 70 -10.07 26.27 -17.93
C ALA A 70 -8.83 25.79 -18.69
N LEU A 71 -8.14 26.70 -19.40
CA LEU A 71 -6.88 26.39 -20.07
C LEU A 71 -5.78 26.00 -19.07
N MET A 72 -5.69 26.70 -17.93
CA MET A 72 -4.79 26.34 -16.82
C MET A 72 -5.02 24.89 -16.34
N LEU A 73 -6.28 24.50 -16.12
CA LEU A 73 -6.62 23.13 -15.71
C LEU A 73 -6.31 22.10 -16.81
N LEU A 74 -6.53 22.45 -18.08
CA LEU A 74 -6.18 21.58 -19.20
C LEU A 74 -4.66 21.37 -19.26
N LEU A 75 -3.84 22.43 -19.18
CA LEU A 75 -2.37 22.30 -19.13
C LEU A 75 -1.92 21.38 -17.98
N ALA A 76 -2.49 21.58 -16.79
CA ALA A 76 -2.15 20.82 -15.59
C ALA A 76 -2.60 19.35 -15.64
N PHE A 77 -3.75 19.03 -16.26
CA PHE A 77 -4.40 17.72 -16.11
C PHE A 77 -4.69 16.94 -17.40
N TRP A 78 -4.49 17.51 -18.60
CA TRP A 78 -4.51 16.79 -19.88
C TRP A 78 -3.84 15.39 -19.89
N PRO A 79 -4.40 14.39 -20.59
CA PRO A 79 -5.73 14.35 -21.17
C PRO A 79 -6.81 14.11 -20.09
N VAL A 80 -7.92 14.85 -20.16
CA VAL A 80 -9.06 14.73 -19.21
C VAL A 80 -10.39 14.67 -19.96
N THR A 81 -11.32 13.87 -19.44
CA THR A 81 -12.71 13.84 -19.93
C THR A 81 -13.49 15.05 -19.41
N PRO A 82 -14.55 15.53 -20.10
CA PRO A 82 -15.32 16.71 -19.67
C PRO A 82 -15.91 16.57 -18.26
N ARG A 83 -16.42 15.38 -17.90
CA ARG A 83 -16.93 15.10 -16.55
C ARG A 83 -15.84 15.26 -15.49
N ARG A 84 -14.63 14.79 -15.78
CA ARG A 84 -13.49 14.91 -14.87
C ARG A 84 -12.97 16.35 -14.82
N LEU A 85 -12.99 17.08 -15.93
CA LEU A 85 -12.65 18.50 -15.97
C LEU A 85 -13.61 19.32 -15.10
N LEU A 86 -14.91 19.02 -15.13
CA LEU A 86 -15.89 19.68 -14.24
C LEU A 86 -15.60 19.41 -12.75
N ALA A 87 -15.25 18.17 -12.40
CA ALA A 87 -14.85 17.83 -11.04
C ALA A 87 -13.57 18.57 -10.60
N LEU A 88 -12.56 18.64 -11.48
CA LEU A 88 -11.33 19.40 -11.25
C LEU A 88 -11.62 20.90 -11.06
N ALA A 89 -12.48 21.47 -11.91
CA ALA A 89 -12.89 22.86 -11.82
C ALA A 89 -13.63 23.14 -10.51
N ALA A 90 -14.57 22.27 -10.11
CA ALA A 90 -15.30 22.41 -8.84
C ALA A 90 -14.36 22.44 -7.63
N TRP A 91 -13.38 21.53 -7.57
CA TRP A 91 -12.36 21.53 -6.52
C TRP A 91 -11.45 22.75 -6.57
N PHE A 92 -10.97 23.13 -7.75
CA PHE A 92 -10.10 24.28 -7.94
C PHE A 92 -10.78 25.59 -7.48
N TYR A 93 -11.99 25.86 -7.96
CA TYR A 93 -12.75 27.05 -7.58
C TYR A 93 -13.21 27.01 -6.13
N GLY A 94 -13.62 25.84 -5.62
CA GLY A 94 -13.98 25.68 -4.21
C GLY A 94 -12.83 26.03 -3.28
N LEU A 95 -11.62 25.56 -3.61
CA LEU A 95 -10.42 25.89 -2.88
C LEU A 95 -10.03 27.36 -3.05
N ALA A 96 -10.11 27.92 -4.26
CA ALA A 96 -9.84 29.33 -4.52
C ALA A 96 -10.78 30.26 -3.72
N CYS A 97 -12.08 29.95 -3.69
CA CYS A 97 -13.07 30.66 -2.88
C CYS A 97 -12.75 30.54 -1.37
N PHE A 98 -12.29 29.38 -0.91
CA PHE A 98 -11.87 29.20 0.47
C PHE A 98 -10.65 30.08 0.82
N VAL A 99 -9.64 30.14 -0.06
CA VAL A 99 -8.46 31.01 0.12
C VAL A 99 -8.87 32.49 0.13
N ALA A 100 -9.64 32.92 -0.85
CA ALA A 100 -10.09 34.31 -0.97
C ALA A 100 -11.00 34.71 0.20
N GLY A 101 -11.95 33.85 0.58
CA GLY A 101 -12.85 34.06 1.72
C GLY A 101 -12.10 34.13 3.05
N GLY A 102 -11.11 33.25 3.27
CA GLY A 102 -10.25 33.28 4.44
C GLY A 102 -9.41 34.57 4.53
N ALA A 103 -8.81 34.99 3.42
CA ALA A 103 -8.07 36.24 3.34
C ALA A 103 -8.97 37.45 3.66
N MET A 104 -10.17 37.49 3.09
CA MET A 104 -11.15 38.55 3.36
C MET A 104 -11.64 38.56 4.81
N ALA A 105 -11.84 37.40 5.42
CA ALA A 105 -12.24 37.30 6.83
C ALA A 105 -11.15 37.80 7.79
N VAL A 106 -9.88 37.48 7.51
CA VAL A 106 -8.76 38.01 8.31
C VAL A 106 -8.64 39.52 8.12
N LEU A 107 -8.76 40.01 6.89
CA LEU A 107 -8.68 41.44 6.60
C LEU A 107 -9.83 42.23 7.27
N SER A 108 -11.05 41.69 7.26
CA SER A 108 -12.21 42.36 7.89
C SER A 108 -12.08 42.41 9.42
N LEU A 109 -11.60 41.34 10.05
CA LEU A 109 -11.30 41.31 11.49
C LEU A 109 -10.14 42.23 11.88
N ALA A 110 -9.16 42.39 11.01
CA ALA A 110 -8.04 43.30 11.21
C ALA A 110 -8.45 44.77 11.05
N ALA A 111 -9.32 45.07 10.08
CA ALA A 111 -9.87 46.41 9.86
C ALA A 111 -10.70 46.88 11.07
N GLY A 112 -11.48 45.99 11.70
CA GLY A 112 -12.23 46.28 12.93
C GLY A 112 -11.37 46.56 14.17
N ARG A 113 -10.05 46.34 14.11
CA ARG A 113 -9.10 46.58 15.21
C ARG A 113 -8.17 47.79 14.99
N GLY A 114 -8.40 48.60 13.95
CA GLY A 114 -7.64 49.83 13.71
C GLY A 114 -6.15 49.61 13.40
N LEU A 115 -5.80 48.44 12.86
CA LEU A 115 -4.41 48.10 12.52
C LEU A 115 -3.91 48.96 11.34
N PRO A 116 -2.64 49.41 11.36
CA PRO A 116 -2.08 50.30 10.35
C PRO A 116 -2.07 49.67 8.94
N ALA A 117 -2.05 50.53 7.91
CA ALA A 117 -2.24 50.20 6.48
C ALA A 117 -1.21 49.22 5.84
N GLY A 118 -0.31 48.62 6.63
CA GLY A 118 0.62 47.55 6.22
C GLY A 118 0.21 46.13 6.66
N ALA A 119 -0.85 45.99 7.45
CA ALA A 119 -1.38 44.70 7.93
C ALA A 119 -1.84 43.68 6.86
N PRO A 120 -2.29 44.04 5.63
CA PRO A 120 -2.78 43.02 4.67
C PRO A 120 -1.67 42.07 4.16
N ALA A 121 -0.41 42.52 4.11
CA ALA A 121 0.71 41.64 3.78
C ALA A 121 1.01 40.62 4.90
N LEU A 122 0.83 41.03 6.16
CA LEU A 122 0.93 40.15 7.33
C LEU A 122 -0.23 39.14 7.41
N ALA A 123 -1.40 39.49 6.86
CA ALA A 123 -2.58 38.62 6.77
C ALA A 123 -2.49 37.54 5.67
N LEU A 124 -1.59 37.73 4.68
CA LEU A 124 -1.35 36.75 3.62
C LEU A 124 -0.57 35.52 4.13
N VAL A 125 0.33 35.73 5.08
CA VAL A 125 1.13 34.66 5.72
C VAL A 125 0.25 33.61 6.43
N PRO A 126 -0.71 33.96 7.32
CA PRO A 126 -1.59 32.98 7.95
C PRO A 126 -2.57 32.36 6.95
N ALA A 127 -2.97 33.07 5.88
CA ALA A 127 -3.81 32.50 4.83
C ALA A 127 -3.06 31.40 4.04
N VAL A 128 -1.81 31.66 3.63
CA VAL A 128 -0.94 30.66 2.99
C VAL A 128 -0.62 29.52 3.95
N ALA A 129 -0.34 29.81 5.22
CA ALA A 129 -0.10 28.78 6.24
C ALA A 129 -1.34 27.89 6.47
N ALA A 130 -2.54 28.47 6.49
CA ALA A 130 -3.80 27.72 6.62
C ALA A 130 -4.05 26.81 5.42
N VAL A 131 -3.72 27.25 4.21
CA VAL A 131 -3.79 26.42 2.98
C VAL A 131 -2.80 25.27 3.03
N LEU A 132 -1.55 25.52 3.45
CA LEU A 132 -0.55 24.47 3.61
C LEU A 132 -0.92 23.48 4.74
N ALA A 133 -1.52 23.97 5.83
CA ALA A 133 -1.96 23.15 6.95
C ALA A 133 -3.17 22.27 6.59
N THR A 134 -4.19 22.83 5.92
CA THR A 134 -5.33 22.05 5.42
C THR A 134 -4.90 21.07 4.34
N GLY A 135 -4.01 21.45 3.42
CA GLY A 135 -3.42 20.52 2.44
C GLY A 135 -2.71 19.34 3.10
N ARG A 136 -1.90 19.59 4.14
CA ARG A 136 -1.24 18.53 4.93
C ARG A 136 -2.24 17.66 5.70
N TYR A 137 -3.25 18.28 6.32
CA TYR A 137 -4.28 17.57 7.06
C TYR A 137 -5.09 16.65 6.15
N PHE A 138 -5.53 17.15 4.99
CA PHE A 138 -6.22 16.34 3.99
C PHE A 138 -5.33 15.24 3.43
N TRP A 139 -4.05 15.50 3.16
CA TRP A 139 -3.09 14.46 2.73
C TRP A 139 -2.93 13.35 3.78
N GLN A 140 -2.83 13.71 5.06
CA GLN A 140 -2.73 12.73 6.14
C GLN A 140 -4.04 11.96 6.36
N ALA A 141 -5.19 12.63 6.30
CA ALA A 141 -6.50 12.01 6.40
C ALA A 141 -6.78 11.07 5.22
N TRP A 142 -6.36 11.46 4.02
CA TRP A 142 -6.40 10.63 2.82
C TRP A 142 -5.50 9.42 2.97
N ARG A 143 -4.22 9.60 3.35
CA ARG A 143 -3.27 8.49 3.52
C ARG A 143 -3.78 7.45 4.53
N ARG A 144 -4.53 7.88 5.54
CA ARG A 144 -5.20 6.99 6.50
C ARG A 144 -6.43 6.26 5.92
N ARG A 145 -7.09 6.82 4.90
CA ARG A 145 -8.29 6.25 4.23
C ARG A 145 -8.02 5.50 2.92
N SER A 146 -6.88 5.69 2.27
CA SER A 146 -6.55 5.05 0.98
C SER A 146 -5.56 3.90 1.07
N LEU A 147 -5.32 3.38 2.27
CA LEU A 147 -4.97 1.97 2.37
C LEU A 147 -6.26 1.19 2.09
N PRO A 148 -6.31 0.33 1.04
CA PRO A 148 -7.36 -0.66 0.97
C PRO A 148 -7.39 -1.39 2.32
N GLY A 149 -8.58 -1.72 2.83
CA GLY A 149 -8.71 -2.57 4.01
C GLY A 149 -7.90 -3.88 3.85
N PRO A 150 -7.71 -4.65 4.93
CA PRO A 150 -6.92 -5.88 4.88
C PRO A 150 -7.40 -6.78 3.74
N LEU A 151 -6.53 -7.00 2.74
CA LEU A 151 -6.84 -7.81 1.58
C LEU A 151 -6.46 -9.26 1.89
N TYR A 152 -7.47 -10.09 2.13
CA TYR A 152 -7.31 -11.53 2.35
C TYR A 152 -7.31 -12.28 1.02
N VAL A 153 -6.32 -13.14 0.83
CA VAL A 153 -6.10 -13.94 -0.38
C VAL A 153 -5.75 -15.37 0.02
N THR A 154 -5.86 -16.32 -0.91
CA THR A 154 -5.31 -17.66 -0.72
C THR A 154 -3.94 -17.74 -1.39
N LEU A 155 -2.92 -18.10 -0.61
CA LEU A 155 -1.55 -18.32 -1.08
C LEU A 155 -1.28 -19.82 -1.18
N ARG A 156 -0.86 -20.29 -2.36
CA ARG A 156 -0.36 -21.65 -2.56
C ARG A 156 1.16 -21.65 -2.53
N VAL A 157 1.74 -22.47 -1.66
CA VAL A 157 3.19 -22.69 -1.55
C VAL A 157 3.51 -24.10 -2.00
N ALA A 158 4.38 -24.28 -3.00
CA ALA A 158 4.86 -25.60 -3.42
C ALA A 158 6.35 -25.80 -3.12
N CYS A 159 6.69 -26.98 -2.62
CA CYS A 159 8.07 -27.39 -2.35
C CYS A 159 8.21 -28.92 -2.43
N GLU A 160 9.18 -29.41 -3.20
CA GLU A 160 9.53 -30.83 -3.36
C GLU A 160 8.32 -31.73 -3.65
N GLY A 161 7.51 -31.33 -4.62
CA GLY A 161 6.35 -32.13 -5.04
C GLY A 161 5.15 -32.07 -4.11
N ARG A 162 5.22 -31.31 -3.00
CA ARG A 162 4.10 -31.05 -2.09
C ARG A 162 3.63 -29.60 -2.24
N SER A 163 2.35 -29.35 -2.04
CA SER A 163 1.79 -27.99 -2.03
C SER A 163 0.80 -27.78 -0.89
N LEU A 164 0.68 -26.55 -0.43
CA LEU A 164 -0.24 -26.15 0.64
C LEU A 164 -0.91 -24.82 0.31
N ASP A 165 -2.22 -24.74 0.56
CA ASP A 165 -3.02 -23.53 0.43
C ASP A 165 -3.25 -22.89 1.79
N LEU A 166 -2.92 -21.61 1.90
CA LEU A 166 -2.90 -20.86 3.15
C LEU A 166 -3.68 -19.55 3.00
N PRO A 167 -4.58 -19.20 3.94
CA PRO A 167 -5.15 -17.87 3.98
C PRO A 167 -4.03 -16.86 4.34
N ALA A 168 -3.86 -15.87 3.49
CA ALA A 168 -2.81 -14.87 3.60
C ALA A 168 -3.40 -13.46 3.62
N LEU A 169 -2.80 -12.59 4.43
CA LEU A 169 -3.08 -11.16 4.44
C LEU A 169 -2.02 -10.44 3.61
N VAL A 170 -2.46 -9.62 2.66
CA VAL A 170 -1.55 -8.69 1.97
C VAL A 170 -1.19 -7.58 2.93
N ASP A 171 0.06 -7.61 3.40
CA ASP A 171 0.58 -6.70 4.40
C ASP A 171 1.52 -5.66 3.79
N THR A 172 1.07 -4.40 3.81
CA THR A 172 1.88 -3.24 3.39
C THR A 172 3.02 -2.92 4.37
N GLY A 173 2.94 -3.41 5.61
CA GLY A 173 3.95 -3.24 6.65
C GLY A 173 5.11 -4.23 6.53
N ASN A 174 4.90 -5.39 5.90
CA ASN A 174 5.94 -6.38 5.70
C ASN A 174 6.95 -5.90 4.64
N GLN A 175 8.13 -5.49 5.12
CA GLN A 175 9.25 -5.03 4.30
C GLN A 175 10.45 -6.00 4.35
N LEU A 176 10.24 -7.22 4.85
CA LEU A 176 11.31 -8.19 4.98
C LEU A 176 11.86 -8.59 3.62
N ARG A 177 13.19 -8.68 3.57
CA ARG A 177 13.96 -9.10 2.39
C ARG A 177 14.96 -10.16 2.78
N ASP A 178 15.17 -11.11 1.88
CA ASP A 178 16.28 -12.05 1.97
C ASP A 178 17.60 -11.27 1.85
N PRO A 179 18.48 -11.29 2.86
CA PRO A 179 19.74 -10.54 2.82
C PRO A 179 20.68 -10.99 1.70
N LEU A 180 20.55 -12.22 1.20
CA LEU A 180 21.43 -12.76 0.16
C LEU A 180 20.98 -12.36 -1.25
N THR A 181 19.67 -12.40 -1.50
CA THR A 181 19.11 -12.23 -2.86
C THR A 181 18.32 -10.94 -3.04
N GLY A 182 17.96 -10.26 -1.94
CA GLY A 182 17.05 -9.11 -1.94
C GLY A 182 15.59 -9.46 -2.24
N LEU A 183 15.27 -10.74 -2.41
CA LEU A 183 13.91 -11.23 -2.68
C LEU A 183 12.97 -10.91 -1.52
N ALA A 184 11.70 -10.69 -1.86
CA ALA A 184 10.67 -10.44 -0.86
C ALA A 184 10.43 -11.69 -0.01
N VAL A 185 10.09 -11.47 1.26
CA VAL A 185 9.86 -12.55 2.23
C VAL A 185 8.39 -12.64 2.60
N VAL A 186 7.77 -13.78 2.33
CA VAL A 186 6.48 -14.17 2.87
C VAL A 186 6.68 -14.75 4.25
N VAL A 187 5.96 -14.28 5.26
CA VAL A 187 6.05 -14.82 6.62
C VAL A 187 4.86 -15.74 6.85
N VAL A 188 5.09 -16.96 7.31
CA VAL A 188 4.05 -17.97 7.52
C VAL A 188 4.20 -18.57 8.92
N GLU A 189 3.07 -18.79 9.61
CA GLU A 189 3.09 -19.47 10.90
C GLU A 189 3.69 -20.88 10.80
N GLU A 190 4.48 -21.26 11.80
CA GLU A 190 5.16 -22.55 11.85
C GLU A 190 4.20 -23.73 11.69
N GLN A 191 3.08 -23.70 12.41
CA GLN A 191 2.09 -24.78 12.38
C GLN A 191 1.46 -24.96 11.00
N ALA A 192 1.28 -23.85 10.27
CA ALA A 192 0.72 -23.87 8.93
C ALA A 192 1.72 -24.45 7.92
N VAL A 193 3.00 -24.04 7.97
CA VAL A 193 4.00 -24.45 6.98
C VAL A 193 4.71 -25.77 7.31
N ALA A 194 4.56 -26.28 8.55
CA ALA A 194 5.21 -27.51 9.02
C ALA A 194 5.10 -28.71 8.05
N PRO A 195 3.95 -29.01 7.39
CA PRO A 195 3.84 -30.13 6.47
C PRO A 195 4.81 -30.08 5.28
N LEU A 196 5.26 -28.89 4.86
CA LEU A 196 6.24 -28.71 3.79
C LEU A 196 7.69 -28.90 4.26
N LEU A 197 7.96 -28.68 5.56
CA LEU A 197 9.30 -28.80 6.12
C LEU A 197 9.69 -30.28 6.34
N PRO A 198 10.93 -30.67 5.98
CA PRO A 198 11.49 -31.97 6.36
C PRO A 198 11.49 -32.17 7.89
N PRO A 199 11.29 -33.39 8.41
CA PRO A 199 11.14 -33.62 9.85
C PRO A 199 12.29 -33.08 10.70
N GLY A 200 13.54 -33.27 10.26
CA GLY A 200 14.73 -32.79 10.99
C GLY A 200 14.82 -31.27 11.04
N LEU A 201 14.47 -30.59 9.95
CA LEU A 201 14.45 -29.12 9.91
C LEU A 201 13.28 -28.56 10.73
N ARG A 202 12.11 -29.20 10.68
CA ARG A 202 10.94 -28.84 11.48
C ARG A 202 11.26 -28.84 12.97
N GLN A 203 11.91 -29.89 13.47
CA GLN A 203 12.31 -29.97 14.88
C GLN A 203 13.31 -28.88 15.26
N ALA A 204 14.27 -28.58 14.38
CA ALA A 204 15.25 -27.52 14.62
C ALA A 204 14.61 -26.12 14.66
N VAL A 205 13.61 -25.86 13.81
CA VAL A 205 12.84 -24.60 13.82
C VAL A 205 11.99 -24.48 15.08
N ALA A 206 11.30 -25.55 15.48
CA ALA A 206 10.49 -25.61 16.70
C ALA A 206 11.31 -25.40 17.99
N ALA A 207 12.60 -25.77 17.97
CA ALA A 207 13.50 -25.61 19.10
C ALA A 207 13.92 -24.14 19.37
N GLY A 208 13.59 -23.22 18.47
CA GLY A 208 13.84 -21.78 18.62
C GLY A 208 14.94 -21.23 17.71
N ASP A 209 15.44 -20.03 18.04
CA ASP A 209 16.35 -19.22 17.22
C ASP A 209 17.82 -19.72 17.20
N ASP A 210 18.08 -21.02 16.99
CA ASP A 210 19.46 -21.55 16.79
C ASP A 210 19.76 -21.73 15.30
N ILE A 211 20.40 -20.71 14.72
CA ILE A 211 20.84 -20.70 13.32
C ILE A 211 21.76 -21.88 12.99
N ALA A 212 22.64 -22.28 13.91
CA ALA A 212 23.57 -23.38 13.66
C ALA A 212 22.85 -24.72 13.64
N ALA A 213 21.83 -24.91 14.49
CA ALA A 213 20.96 -26.07 14.44
C ALA A 213 20.18 -26.14 13.12
N TRP A 214 19.62 -25.02 12.65
CA TRP A 214 18.92 -24.96 11.37
C TRP A 214 19.83 -25.34 10.20
N ALA A 215 21.06 -24.80 10.17
CA ALA A 215 22.04 -25.11 9.12
C ALA A 215 22.44 -26.60 9.11
N ARG A 216 22.68 -27.20 10.28
CA ARG A 216 22.98 -28.64 10.39
C ARG A 216 21.80 -29.50 9.92
N ALA A 217 20.58 -29.17 10.37
CA ALA A 217 19.38 -29.91 9.99
C ALA A 217 19.10 -29.81 8.49
N ALA A 218 19.22 -28.61 7.91
CA ALA A 218 19.06 -28.39 6.48
C ALA A 218 20.11 -29.16 5.67
N THR A 219 21.36 -29.19 6.11
CA THR A 219 22.42 -29.96 5.44
C THR A 219 22.12 -31.46 5.47
N ALA A 220 21.66 -31.97 6.62
CA ALA A 220 21.33 -33.39 6.78
C ALA A 220 20.16 -33.87 5.89
N CYS A 221 19.22 -32.97 5.56
CA CYS A 221 18.09 -33.28 4.67
C CYS A 221 18.25 -32.73 3.24
N GLY A 222 19.45 -32.29 2.84
CA GLY A 222 19.71 -31.78 1.48
C GLY A 222 19.11 -30.40 1.16
N TRP A 223 18.65 -29.67 2.19
CA TRP A 223 18.04 -28.34 2.08
C TRP A 223 19.04 -27.18 2.26
N ALA A 224 20.35 -27.44 2.27
CA ALA A 224 21.38 -26.42 2.46
C ALA A 224 21.23 -25.23 1.50
N ASP A 225 20.98 -25.48 0.21
CA ASP A 225 20.82 -24.44 -0.81
C ASP A 225 19.47 -23.68 -0.73
N ARG A 226 18.49 -24.28 -0.05
CA ARG A 226 17.15 -23.71 0.13
C ARG A 226 17.04 -22.89 1.39
N LEU A 227 17.76 -23.25 2.45
CA LEU A 227 17.72 -22.56 3.73
C LEU A 227 18.09 -21.08 3.55
N ARG A 228 17.29 -20.20 4.16
CA ARG A 228 17.53 -18.77 4.24
C ARG A 228 17.41 -18.33 5.69
N ILE A 229 18.24 -17.37 6.07
CA ILE A 229 18.19 -16.78 7.40
C ILE A 229 17.71 -15.35 7.20
N VAL A 230 16.51 -15.05 7.67
CA VAL A 230 15.89 -13.74 7.48
C VAL A 230 15.96 -12.96 8.78
N PRO A 231 16.76 -11.87 8.85
CA PRO A 231 16.73 -10.97 9.99
C PRO A 231 15.36 -10.29 10.07
N PHE A 232 14.80 -10.21 11.28
CA PHE A 232 13.55 -9.49 11.50
C PHE A 232 13.60 -8.63 12.77
N ALA A 233 12.78 -7.58 12.78
CA ALA A 233 12.51 -6.76 13.95
C ALA A 233 11.00 -6.68 14.13
N SER A 234 10.53 -6.94 15.34
CA SER A 234 9.12 -6.82 15.71
C SER A 234 8.96 -6.07 17.03
N ILE A 235 7.74 -5.63 17.33
CA ILE A 235 7.41 -4.98 18.60
C ILE A 235 7.65 -6.02 19.71
N GLY A 236 8.69 -5.79 20.52
CA GLY A 236 9.13 -6.71 21.60
C GLY A 236 10.37 -7.55 21.27
N ARG A 237 10.87 -7.54 20.03
CA ARG A 237 12.11 -8.24 19.64
C ARG A 237 12.89 -7.44 18.59
N GLU A 238 13.90 -6.71 19.03
CA GLU A 238 14.62 -5.75 18.17
C GLU A 238 15.62 -6.41 17.19
N ARG A 239 16.06 -7.64 17.44
CA ARG A 239 17.06 -8.36 16.61
C ARG A 239 16.84 -9.87 16.63
N GLY A 240 15.83 -10.35 15.90
CA GLY A 240 15.54 -11.78 15.75
C GLY A 240 15.93 -12.33 14.39
N PHE A 241 15.95 -13.66 14.26
CA PHE A 241 16.12 -14.34 12.98
C PHE A 241 14.96 -15.31 12.75
N LEU A 242 14.52 -15.43 11.50
CA LEU A 242 13.59 -16.47 11.06
C LEU A 242 14.32 -17.45 10.17
N ALA A 243 14.12 -18.73 10.41
CA ALA A 243 14.42 -19.76 9.44
C ALA A 243 13.46 -19.59 8.26
N GLY A 244 13.98 -19.52 7.05
CA GLY A 244 13.20 -19.51 5.84
C GLY A 244 13.71 -20.51 4.82
N PHE A 245 12.93 -20.72 3.77
CA PHE A 245 13.32 -21.56 2.66
C PHE A 245 12.89 -20.94 1.33
N ARG A 246 13.62 -21.29 0.27
CA ARG A 246 13.23 -20.99 -1.11
C ARG A 246 12.22 -22.05 -1.59
N PRO A 247 10.92 -21.70 -1.78
CA PRO A 247 9.95 -22.60 -2.37
C PRO A 247 10.25 -22.82 -3.86
N ASP A 248 9.63 -23.82 -4.46
CA ASP A 248 9.73 -24.07 -5.90
C ASP A 248 8.88 -23.07 -6.69
N ALA A 249 7.69 -22.79 -6.18
CA ALA A 249 6.78 -21.82 -6.78
C ALA A 249 5.73 -21.33 -5.76
N LEU A 250 5.18 -20.16 -6.06
CA LEU A 250 4.13 -19.50 -5.29
C LEU A 250 3.00 -19.08 -6.23
N TRP A 251 1.75 -19.26 -5.80
CA TRP A 251 0.57 -18.76 -6.52
C TRP A 251 -0.38 -18.06 -5.57
N LEU A 252 -1.14 -17.13 -6.13
CA LEU A 252 -2.11 -16.34 -5.41
C LEU A 252 -3.48 -16.45 -6.07
N GLN A 253 -4.50 -16.69 -5.26
CA GLN A 253 -5.89 -16.60 -5.67
C GLN A 253 -6.57 -15.51 -4.85
N VAL A 254 -7.12 -14.49 -5.52
CA VAL A 254 -7.95 -13.50 -4.85
C VAL A 254 -9.30 -14.15 -4.57
N ALA A 255 -9.71 -14.21 -3.31
CA ALA A 255 -11.04 -14.70 -2.96
C ALA A 255 -12.09 -13.82 -3.67
N GLY A 256 -12.85 -14.42 -4.59
CA GLY A 256 -14.06 -13.78 -5.11
C GLY A 256 -15.01 -13.53 -3.94
N HIS A 257 -15.63 -12.36 -3.89
CA HIS A 257 -16.68 -12.06 -2.91
C HIS A 257 -17.89 -12.97 -3.18
N GLY A 258 -17.85 -14.20 -2.65
CA GLY A 258 -18.89 -15.19 -2.88
C GLY A 258 -18.43 -16.63 -2.82
N ASN A 259 -17.75 -17.07 -1.75
CA ASN A 259 -18.01 -18.38 -1.13
C ASN A 259 -17.25 -18.53 0.20
N ALA A 260 -17.69 -17.83 1.24
CA ALA A 260 -17.27 -18.11 2.63
C ALA A 260 -18.08 -19.28 3.25
N ALA A 261 -18.56 -20.21 2.43
CA ALA A 261 -19.39 -21.36 2.84
C ALA A 261 -18.71 -22.73 2.59
N GLY A 262 -17.48 -22.77 2.06
CA GLY A 262 -16.75 -24.02 1.81
C GLY A 262 -15.89 -24.54 2.97
N VAL A 263 -15.74 -23.78 4.06
CA VAL A 263 -14.91 -24.16 5.24
C VAL A 263 -15.75 -24.20 6.52
N ARG A 264 -17.05 -24.55 6.40
CA ARG A 264 -17.91 -24.88 7.54
C ARG A 264 -18.36 -26.32 7.40
N GLY A 265 -17.56 -27.25 7.90
CA GLY A 265 -17.90 -28.67 7.84
C GLY A 265 -16.85 -29.57 8.46
N ALA A 266 -16.32 -29.23 9.64
CA ALA A 266 -15.55 -30.15 10.48
C ALA A 266 -15.35 -29.58 11.90
N ALA A 267 -16.42 -29.09 12.54
CA ALA A 267 -16.39 -28.76 13.96
C ALA A 267 -17.83 -28.69 14.50
N GLU A 268 -18.53 -29.82 14.49
CA GLU A 268 -19.76 -29.94 15.26
C GLU A 268 -19.81 -31.35 15.86
N GLU A 269 -19.21 -31.47 17.04
CA GLU A 269 -19.29 -32.66 17.88
C GLU A 269 -20.49 -32.50 18.82
N PRO A 270 -21.36 -33.53 18.96
CA PRO A 270 -22.67 -33.37 19.60
C PRO A 270 -22.56 -33.34 21.13
N ARG A 271 -23.20 -32.35 21.74
CA ARG A 271 -23.46 -32.32 23.20
C ARG A 271 -24.42 -33.42 23.63
N ARG A 272 -23.96 -34.35 24.47
CA ARG A 272 -24.57 -34.88 25.73
C ARG A 272 -23.44 -35.62 26.47
N SER A 273 -23.23 -35.65 27.79
CA SER A 273 -23.81 -35.08 29.01
C SER A 273 -23.01 -35.71 30.17
N GLY A 274 -22.57 -34.93 31.18
CA GLY A 274 -22.18 -35.44 32.51
C GLY A 274 -20.78 -36.08 32.68
N THR A 275 -19.98 -35.51 33.59
CA THR A 275 -18.69 -35.96 34.16
C THR A 275 -18.85 -37.14 35.16
N PRO A 276 -17.79 -37.70 35.80
CA PRO A 276 -16.36 -37.88 35.47
C PRO A 276 -15.84 -39.32 35.71
N ALA A 277 -14.74 -39.74 35.05
CA ALA A 277 -13.72 -40.63 35.64
C ALA A 277 -12.41 -40.60 34.83
N ALA A 278 -11.28 -40.45 35.52
CA ALA A 278 -9.91 -40.58 35.00
C ALA A 278 -9.47 -42.07 34.96
N PRO A 279 -8.20 -42.40 34.64
CA PRO A 279 -7.33 -42.00 33.53
C PRO A 279 -6.78 -43.23 32.77
N ALA A 280 -6.63 -43.20 31.44
CA ALA A 280 -5.71 -44.10 30.72
C ALA A 280 -5.50 -43.67 29.26
N GLU A 281 -4.23 -43.58 28.89
CA GLU A 281 -3.64 -44.00 27.60
C GLU A 281 -4.43 -43.76 26.30
N ALA A 282 -3.98 -42.79 25.51
CA ALA A 282 -4.10 -42.79 24.05
C ALA A 282 -2.99 -41.86 23.51
N GLY A 283 -2.07 -42.28 22.65
CA GLY A 283 -2.21 -43.27 21.58
C GLY A 283 -2.30 -42.51 20.26
N ALA A 284 -1.14 -42.28 19.63
CA ALA A 284 -0.80 -42.17 18.20
C ALA A 284 -1.75 -41.53 17.14
N GLY A 285 -3.01 -41.17 17.41
CA GLY A 285 -4.02 -40.80 16.39
C GLY A 285 -4.14 -39.31 16.05
N GLN A 286 -3.44 -38.41 16.75
CA GLN A 286 -3.52 -36.96 16.48
C GLN A 286 -2.46 -36.44 15.49
N LEU A 287 -1.53 -37.30 15.04
CA LEU A 287 -0.57 -36.97 13.99
C LEU A 287 -1.05 -37.36 12.58
N GLU A 288 -2.12 -38.17 12.45
CA GLU A 288 -2.68 -38.56 11.14
C GLU A 288 -3.63 -37.51 10.55
N ALA A 289 -4.33 -36.71 11.38
CA ALA A 289 -5.30 -35.72 10.88
C ALA A 289 -4.63 -34.49 10.21
N ALA A 290 -3.40 -34.15 10.57
CA ALA A 290 -2.61 -33.11 9.90
C ALA A 290 -1.87 -33.61 8.64
N ALA A 291 -1.84 -34.93 8.42
CA ALA A 291 -1.22 -35.54 7.25
C ALA A 291 -2.19 -35.68 6.05
N ALA A 292 -3.49 -35.43 6.24
CA ALA A 292 -4.54 -35.72 5.26
C ALA A 292 -4.88 -34.58 4.27
N ALA A 293 -4.08 -33.52 4.19
CA ALA A 293 -4.25 -32.42 3.22
C ALA A 293 -3.00 -32.23 2.34
N ILE A 294 -2.41 -33.33 1.89
CA ILE A 294 -1.29 -33.35 0.94
C ILE A 294 -1.82 -33.96 -0.35
N ASP A 295 -2.30 -33.10 -1.26
CA ASP A 295 -2.66 -33.56 -2.61
C ASP A 295 -1.37 -33.94 -3.36
N PRO A 296 -1.25 -35.18 -3.87
CA PRO A 296 -0.15 -35.55 -4.75
C PRO A 296 -0.27 -34.77 -6.07
N ILE A 297 0.86 -34.39 -6.65
CA ILE A 297 0.90 -33.81 -7.99
C ILE A 297 0.46 -34.85 -9.01
N GLU A 298 -0.83 -34.86 -9.32
CA GLU A 298 -1.39 -35.51 -10.50
C GLU A 298 -2.17 -34.47 -11.32
N ALA A 299 -1.48 -33.95 -12.35
CA ALA A 299 -2.04 -33.39 -13.57
C ALA A 299 -3.23 -32.40 -13.46
N GLN A 300 -3.06 -31.29 -12.73
CA GLN A 300 -3.84 -30.07 -13.01
C GLN A 300 -2.91 -28.94 -13.41
N ASP A 301 -2.88 -28.68 -14.72
CA ASP A 301 -2.23 -27.56 -15.37
C ASP A 301 -2.52 -26.22 -14.62
N PRO A 302 -1.50 -25.53 -14.08
CA PRO A 302 -1.67 -24.26 -13.38
C PRO A 302 -2.23 -23.13 -14.27
N ALA A 303 -2.36 -23.35 -15.58
CA ALA A 303 -2.95 -22.41 -16.53
C ALA A 303 -4.49 -22.41 -16.59
N ARG A 304 -5.22 -23.25 -15.83
CA ARG A 304 -6.69 -23.35 -15.94
C ARG A 304 -7.51 -23.00 -14.67
N GLY A 305 -6.88 -22.46 -13.63
CA GLY A 305 -7.58 -21.98 -12.42
C GLY A 305 -7.46 -20.46 -12.20
N PRO A 306 -8.19 -19.87 -11.23
CA PRO A 306 -8.10 -18.45 -10.83
C PRO A 306 -6.78 -18.08 -10.13
N TRP A 307 -5.72 -18.87 -10.34
CA TRP A 307 -4.43 -18.74 -9.68
C TRP A 307 -3.49 -17.88 -10.52
N ARG A 308 -2.92 -16.85 -9.91
CA ARG A 308 -1.87 -16.02 -10.47
C ARG A 308 -0.52 -16.47 -9.91
N ALA A 309 0.40 -16.88 -10.79
CA ALA A 309 1.78 -17.15 -10.39
C ALA A 309 2.46 -15.88 -9.83
N LEU A 310 3.18 -16.03 -8.73
CA LEU A 310 4.01 -14.97 -8.14
C LEU A 310 5.47 -15.14 -8.58
N GLY A 311 6.25 -14.05 -8.49
CA GLY A 311 7.69 -14.09 -8.70
C GLY A 311 8.44 -14.88 -7.60
N PRO A 312 9.76 -15.07 -7.75
CA PRO A 312 10.57 -15.74 -6.73
C PRO A 312 10.50 -14.98 -5.39
N ALA A 313 10.42 -15.73 -4.30
CA ALA A 313 10.34 -15.20 -2.95
C ALA A 313 11.00 -16.18 -1.96
N VAL A 314 11.11 -15.75 -0.71
CA VAL A 314 11.48 -16.63 0.42
C VAL A 314 10.27 -16.79 1.32
N VAL A 315 10.05 -18.00 1.83
CA VAL A 315 9.05 -18.28 2.86
C VAL A 315 9.78 -18.38 4.20
N ALA A 316 9.55 -17.42 5.10
CA ALA A 316 10.07 -17.41 6.46
C ALA A 316 9.06 -18.00 7.44
N VAL A 317 9.54 -18.85 8.33
CA VAL A 317 8.76 -19.57 9.32
C VAL A 317 8.72 -18.75 10.61
N PHE A 318 7.52 -18.35 11.03
CA PHE A 318 7.27 -17.61 12.25
C PHE A 318 6.87 -18.57 13.39
N PRO A 319 7.62 -18.63 14.50
CA PRO A 319 7.38 -19.59 15.58
C PRO A 319 6.14 -19.26 16.45
N GLY A 320 5.52 -18.09 16.25
CA GLY A 320 4.32 -17.67 16.96
C GLY A 320 3.05 -17.82 16.13
N ARG A 321 1.94 -17.31 16.69
CA ARG A 321 0.69 -17.08 15.96
C ARG A 321 0.45 -15.59 15.75
N PHE A 322 -0.08 -15.21 14.61
CA PHE A 322 -0.49 -13.83 14.36
C PHE A 322 -1.66 -13.46 15.28
N THR A 323 -1.59 -12.28 15.89
CA THR A 323 -2.61 -11.81 16.82
C THR A 323 -3.73 -11.11 16.04
N GLY A 324 -4.91 -11.74 15.95
CA GLY A 324 -6.09 -11.19 15.25
C GLY A 324 -7.21 -12.23 15.11
N ASP A 325 -8.42 -11.81 14.71
CA ASP A 325 -9.48 -12.73 14.30
C ASP A 325 -8.95 -13.66 13.19
N GLN A 326 -9.27 -14.95 13.29
CA GLN A 326 -8.72 -16.16 12.62
C GLN A 326 -8.72 -16.20 11.07
N HIS A 327 -8.45 -15.09 10.39
CA HIS A 327 -8.64 -14.97 8.93
C HIS A 327 -7.38 -15.20 8.10
N TYR A 328 -6.18 -15.32 8.71
CA TYR A 328 -4.93 -15.55 7.98
C TYR A 328 -3.85 -16.21 8.84
N VAL A 329 -2.93 -16.93 8.17
CA VAL A 329 -1.74 -17.58 8.76
C VAL A 329 -0.47 -17.26 7.98
N ALA A 330 -0.55 -16.34 7.03
CA ALA A 330 0.57 -15.87 6.23
C ALA A 330 0.47 -14.35 5.96
N LEU A 331 1.63 -13.66 5.93
CA LEU A 331 1.76 -12.25 5.58
C LEU A 331 2.48 -12.14 4.23
N LEU A 332 1.75 -11.66 3.23
CA LEU A 332 2.25 -11.46 1.87
C LEU A 332 2.69 -10.01 1.66
N PRO A 333 3.97 -9.73 1.38
CA PRO A 333 4.42 -8.37 1.10
C PRO A 333 3.85 -7.88 -0.24
N THR A 334 3.49 -6.60 -0.31
CA THR A 334 2.95 -5.99 -1.55
C THR A 334 3.94 -6.01 -2.72
N ALA A 335 5.24 -6.03 -2.44
CA ALA A 335 6.29 -6.13 -3.46
C ALA A 335 6.13 -7.36 -4.40
N LEU A 336 5.54 -8.46 -3.90
CA LEU A 336 5.28 -9.65 -4.73
C LEU A 336 4.10 -9.49 -5.69
N LEU A 337 3.18 -8.58 -5.41
CA LEU A 337 2.02 -8.31 -6.28
C LEU A 337 2.39 -7.41 -7.47
N GLU A 338 3.42 -6.59 -7.31
CA GLU A 338 3.93 -5.65 -8.31
C GLU A 338 4.97 -6.28 -9.25
N ALA A 339 5.60 -7.37 -8.83
CA ALA A 339 6.58 -8.08 -9.64
C ALA A 339 5.90 -8.82 -10.82
N PRO A 340 6.48 -8.77 -12.04
CA PRO A 340 5.99 -9.59 -13.15
C PRO A 340 6.14 -11.08 -12.82
N PRO A 341 5.16 -11.94 -13.22
CA PRO A 341 5.25 -13.37 -12.98
C PRO A 341 6.51 -13.94 -13.65
N ALA A 342 7.23 -14.81 -12.93
CA ALA A 342 8.41 -15.47 -13.49
C ALA A 342 8.02 -16.26 -14.75
N ALA A 343 8.68 -15.97 -15.87
CA ALA A 343 8.53 -16.75 -17.09
C ALA A 343 8.93 -18.20 -16.80
N HIS A 344 8.02 -19.14 -17.05
CA HIS A 344 8.33 -20.57 -16.95
C HIS A 344 9.43 -20.93 -17.95
N GLY A 345 10.52 -21.54 -17.46
CA GLY A 345 11.40 -22.42 -18.23
C GLY A 345 12.17 -21.81 -19.41
N ALA A 346 13.30 -21.16 -19.13
CA ALA A 346 14.43 -21.24 -20.06
C ALA A 346 15.09 -22.61 -19.85
N ALA A 347 14.58 -23.61 -20.57
CA ALA A 347 15.19 -24.91 -20.69
C ALA A 347 16.64 -24.77 -21.16
N ALA A 348 17.51 -25.57 -20.55
CA ALA A 348 18.87 -25.81 -20.98
C ALA A 348 18.96 -25.99 -22.51
N ARG A 349 19.80 -25.19 -23.16
CA ARG A 349 20.59 -25.65 -24.29
C ARG A 349 22.05 -25.44 -23.94
N VAL A 350 22.64 -26.51 -23.45
CA VAL A 350 24.08 -26.76 -23.65
C VAL A 350 24.26 -26.92 -25.16
N SER A 351 25.11 -26.07 -25.72
CA SER A 351 25.85 -26.30 -26.96
C SER A 351 27.28 -25.87 -26.70
#